data_AF-W2PBY6-F1
#
_entry.id   AF-W2PBY6-F1
#
_cell.length_a   1.000
_cell.length_b   1.000
_cell.length_c   1.000
_cell.angle_alpha   90.00
_cell.angle_beta   90.00
_cell.angle_gamma   90.00
#
_symmetry.space_group_name_H-M   'P 1'
#
loop_
_entity.id
_entity.type
_entity.pdbx_description
1 polymer ?
#
loop_
_entity_poly.entity_id
_entity_poly.type
_entity_poly.pdbx_seq_one_letter_code
_entity_poly.pdbx_strand_id
1 'polypeptide(L)'
;MMLATVQMLITITEEVLQFSFSHLIDMDNRLSPLAEKLLGRQIVIPIMVRFEWDATTAQVASLYSTPDLVNPFTKVLGSLKGAARVLNNSPLAVALGAASI
;
A
#
# COMPACT_ATOMS: atom_id res chain seq x y z
N MET A 1 19.86 -2.54 -16.28
CA MET A 1 18.47 -2.32 -15.85
C MET A 1 17.65 -3.60 -16.06
N MET A 2 17.02 -4.10 -14.99
CA MET A 2 16.09 -5.23 -15.02
C MET A 2 14.77 -4.82 -14.37
N LEU A 3 13.64 -5.24 -14.95
CA LEU A 3 12.31 -4.99 -14.39
C LEU A 3 11.68 -6.32 -13.96
N ALA A 4 11.05 -6.31 -12.79
CA ALA A 4 10.23 -7.39 -12.30
C ALA A 4 8.84 -6.87 -11.90
N THR A 5 7.85 -7.74 -11.99
CA THR A 5 6.51 -7.48 -11.44
C THR A 5 6.30 -8.41 -10.25
N VAL A 6 5.89 -7.82 -9.13
CA VAL A 6 5.58 -8.52 -7.87
C VAL A 6 4.11 -8.30 -7.55
N GLN A 7 3.44 -9.31 -6.99
CA GLN A 7 2.12 -9.15 -6.40
C GLN A 7 2.23 -9.33 -4.89
N MET A 8 1.94 -8.26 -4.15
CA MET A 8 1.84 -8.30 -2.70
C MET A 8 0.40 -8.55 -2.29
N LEU A 9 0.21 -9.49 -1.36
CA LEU A 9 -1.09 -9.81 -0.80
C LEU A 9 -1.14 -9.33 0.64
N ILE A 10 -2.09 -8.46 0.98
CA ILE A 10 -2.31 -8.02 2.36
C ILE A 10 -3.74 -8.31 2.77
N THR A 11 -3.92 -8.91 3.94
CA THR A 11 -5.23 -8.98 4.60
C THR A 11 -5.31 -7.85 5.61
N ILE A 12 -6.33 -7.01 5.50
CA ILE A 12 -6.53 -5.90 6.44
C ILE A 12 -7.20 -6.44 7.70
N THR A 13 -6.41 -6.78 8.71
CA THR A 13 -6.89 -7.18 10.04
C THR A 13 -7.17 -5.96 10.92
N GLU A 14 -7.67 -6.19 12.13
CA GLU A 14 -7.85 -5.12 13.12
C GLU A 14 -6.52 -4.45 13.46
N GLU A 15 -5.44 -5.22 13.60
CA GLU A 15 -4.10 -4.70 13.87
C GLU A 15 -3.62 -3.82 12.71
N VAL A 16 -3.85 -4.24 11.45
CA VAL A 16 -3.50 -3.41 10.28
C VAL A 16 -4.28 -2.11 10.29
N LEU A 17 -5.58 -2.12 10.66
CA LEU A 17 -6.34 -0.88 10.80
C LEU A 17 -5.77 0.02 11.89
N GLN A 18 -5.45 -0.54 13.07
CA GLN A 18 -4.90 0.22 14.19
C GLN A 18 -3.53 0.84 13.87
N PHE A 19 -2.66 0.13 13.15
CA PHE A 19 -1.31 0.63 12.85
C PHE A 19 -1.23 1.44 11.56
N SER A 20 -1.91 1.02 10.50
CA SER A 20 -1.76 1.60 9.16
C SER A 20 -2.89 2.54 8.76
N PHE A 21 -3.99 2.55 9.50
CA PHE A 21 -5.18 3.34 9.20
C PHE A 21 -5.84 3.87 10.47
N SER A 22 -5.06 4.18 11.50
CA SER A 22 -5.56 4.68 12.80
C SER A 22 -6.48 5.89 12.66
N HIS A 23 -6.26 6.73 11.65
CA HIS A 23 -7.08 7.89 11.31
C HIS A 23 -8.51 7.54 10.85
N LEU A 24 -8.81 6.26 10.62
CA LEU A 24 -10.14 5.75 10.30
C LEU A 24 -10.88 5.21 11.53
N ILE A 25 -10.24 5.23 12.70
CA ILE A 25 -10.80 4.82 13.99
C ILE A 25 -11.03 6.08 14.83
N ASP A 26 -12.21 6.22 15.42
CA ASP A 26 -12.51 7.36 16.29
C ASP A 26 -12.00 7.14 17.73
N MET A 27 -12.17 8.14 18.60
CA MET A 27 -11.72 8.06 20.00
C MET A 27 -12.49 7.01 20.83
N ASP A 28 -13.68 6.62 20.42
CA ASP A 28 -14.50 5.59 21.06
C ASP A 28 -14.19 4.18 20.49
N ASN A 29 -13.10 4.05 19.73
CA ASN A 29 -12.66 2.84 19.05
C ASN A 29 -13.68 2.31 18.02
N ARG A 30 -14.50 3.19 17.43
CA ARG A 30 -15.44 2.83 16.37
C ARG A 30 -14.78 3.00 15.00
N LEU A 31 -15.05 2.02 14.14
CA LEU A 31 -14.56 2.04 12.77
C LEU A 31 -15.40 3.00 11.93
N SER A 32 -14.73 3.84 11.15
CA SER A 32 -15.42 4.59 10.09
C SER A 32 -15.98 3.64 9.02
N PRO A 33 -16.97 4.07 8.20
CA PRO A 33 -17.51 3.26 7.12
C PRO A 33 -16.46 2.81 6.08
N LEU A 34 -15.33 3.53 5.97
CA LEU A 34 -14.21 3.13 5.13
C LEU A 34 -13.39 2.02 5.78
N ALA A 35 -13.13 2.10 7.09
CA ALA A 35 -12.45 1.03 7.83
C ALA A 35 -13.26 -0.27 7.84
N GLU A 36 -14.58 -0.19 8.04
CA GLU A 36 -15.46 -1.38 7.99
C GLU A 36 -15.40 -2.08 6.62
N LYS A 37 -15.33 -1.32 5.53
CA LYS A 37 -15.18 -1.88 4.18
C LYS A 37 -13.85 -2.58 3.95
N LEU A 38 -12.79 -2.12 4.64
CA LEU A 38 -11.45 -2.69 4.52
C LEU A 38 -11.27 -3.90 5.42
N LEU A 39 -11.86 -3.92 6.62
CA LEU A 39 -11.67 -5.00 7.59
C LEU A 39 -11.97 -6.38 6.98
N GLY A 40 -11.03 -7.30 7.17
CA GLY A 40 -11.09 -8.66 6.64
C GLY A 40 -10.89 -8.78 5.13
N ARG A 41 -10.68 -7.67 4.41
CA ARG A 41 -10.42 -7.72 2.96
C ARG A 41 -8.98 -8.09 2.67
N GLN A 42 -8.84 -8.95 1.67
CA GLN A 42 -7.57 -9.25 1.06
C GLN A 42 -7.38 -8.34 -0.17
N ILE A 43 -6.28 -7.60 -0.19
CA ILE A 43 -5.92 -6.64 -1.22
C ILE A 43 -4.66 -7.13 -1.92
N VAL A 44 -4.76 -7.28 -3.25
CA VAL A 44 -3.62 -7.58 -4.12
C VAL A 44 -3.06 -6.26 -4.63
N ILE A 45 -1.81 -5.95 -4.29
CA ILE A 45 -1.10 -4.75 -4.71
C ILE A 45 -0.03 -5.16 -5.74
N PRO A 46 -0.18 -4.79 -7.01
CA PRO A 46 0.87 -4.98 -8.00
C PRO A 46 1.99 -3.96 -7.77
N ILE A 47 3.23 -4.43 -7.86
CA ILE A 47 4.43 -3.62 -7.64
C ILE A 47 5.38 -3.86 -8.80
N MET A 48 5.81 -2.79 -9.45
CA MET A 48 6.92 -2.85 -10.39
C MET A 48 8.22 -2.59 -9.64
N VAL A 49 9.21 -3.46 -9.82
CA VAL A 49 10.53 -3.33 -9.19
C VAL A 49 11.58 -3.16 -10.27
N ARG A 50 12.35 -2.08 -10.21
CA ARG A 50 13.47 -1.78 -11.08
C ARG A 50 14.78 -2.00 -10.34
N PHE A 51 15.59 -2.89 -10.88
CA PHE A 51 16.93 -3.19 -10.39
C PHE A 51 17.95 -2.52 -11.30
N GLU A 52 18.82 -1.70 -10.73
CA GLU A 52 20.02 -1.23 -11.42
C GLU A 52 21.19 -2.13 -11.07
N TRP A 53 21.93 -2.51 -12.09
CA TRP A 53 23.03 -3.46 -11.99
C TRP A 53 24.35 -2.73 -12.19
N ASP A 54 25.30 -2.97 -11.30
CA ASP A 54 26.68 -2.55 -11.49
C ASP A 54 27.44 -3.65 -12.25
N ALA A 55 27.79 -3.34 -13.49
CA ALA A 55 28.53 -4.26 -14.36
C ALA A 55 29.98 -4.49 -13.91
N THR A 56 30.55 -3.59 -13.10
CA THR A 56 31.95 -3.71 -12.63
C THR A 56 32.07 -4.69 -11.47
N THR A 57 31.10 -4.70 -10.55
CA THR A 57 31.06 -5.59 -9.38
C THR A 57 30.16 -6.81 -9.58
N ALA A 58 29.45 -6.87 -10.71
CA ALA A 58 28.45 -7.88 -11.03
C ALA A 58 27.39 -8.04 -9.91
N GLN A 59 26.89 -6.92 -9.39
CA GLN A 59 25.91 -6.88 -8.30
C GLN A 59 24.80 -5.87 -8.55
N VAL A 60 23.69 -5.99 -7.82
CA VAL A 60 22.63 -4.97 -7.81
C VAL A 60 23.13 -3.73 -7.08
N ALA A 61 23.19 -2.60 -7.77
CA ALA A 61 23.59 -1.31 -7.21
C ALA A 61 22.44 -0.59 -6.50
N SER A 62 21.22 -0.74 -7.01
CA SER A 62 20.02 -0.11 -6.42
C SER A 62 18.73 -0.82 -6.83
N LEU A 63 17.68 -0.59 -6.03
CA LEU A 63 16.35 -1.13 -6.24
C LEU A 63 15.31 -0.02 -6.03
N TYR A 64 14.40 0.12 -6.98
CA TYR A 64 13.29 1.06 -6.92
C TYR A 64 11.97 0.30 -7.06
N SER A 65 11.03 0.55 -6.15
CA SER A 65 9.71 -0.08 -6.17
C SER A 65 8.63 0.96 -6.45
N THR A 66 7.66 0.60 -7.27
CA THR A 66 6.51 1.44 -7.61
C THR A 66 5.22 0.63 -7.41
N PRO A 67 4.60 0.70 -6.22
CA PRO A 67 3.33 0.03 -5.95
C PRO A 67 2.15 0.80 -6.54
N ASP A 68 1.14 0.09 -7.05
CA ASP A 68 -0.19 0.67 -7.32
C ASP A 68 -1.13 0.37 -6.16
N LEU A 69 -1.27 1.33 -5.25
CA LEU A 69 -2.21 1.27 -4.14
C LEU A 69 -3.59 1.80 -4.52
N VAL A 70 -3.67 2.72 -5.48
CA VAL A 70 -4.90 3.46 -5.76
C VAL A 70 -5.94 2.56 -6.40
N ASN A 71 -5.56 1.77 -7.41
CA ASN A 71 -6.49 0.90 -8.13
C ASN A 71 -7.12 -0.18 -7.23
N PRO A 72 -6.34 -0.99 -6.46
CA PRO A 72 -6.94 -2.04 -5.64
C PRO A 72 -7.78 -1.48 -4.48
N PHE A 73 -7.37 -0.37 -3.85
CA PHE A 73 -8.19 0.27 -2.80
C PHE A 73 -9.46 0.91 -3.37
N THR A 74 -9.40 1.51 -4.56
CA THR A 74 -10.59 2.05 -5.24
C THR A 74 -11.60 0.94 -5.52
N LYS A 75 -11.13 -0.23 -5.96
CA LYS A 75 -11.98 -1.41 -6.19
C LYS A 75 -12.67 -1.90 -4.92
N VAL A 76 -11.97 -1.96 -3.80
CA VAL A 76 -12.53 -2.39 -2.51
C VAL A 76 -13.55 -1.37 -1.97
N LEU A 77 -13.23 -0.09 -2.05
CA LEU A 77 -14.04 0.97 -1.45
C LEU A 77 -15.21 1.42 -2.34
N GLY A 78 -15.13 1.14 -3.65
CA GLY A 78 -16.05 1.61 -4.67
C GLY A 78 -15.94 3.11 -4.94
N SER A 79 -14.84 3.75 -4.54
CA SER A 79 -14.66 5.20 -4.62
C SER A 79 -13.18 5.59 -4.65
N LEU A 80 -12.77 6.30 -5.72
CA LEU A 80 -11.42 6.87 -5.81
C LEU A 80 -11.17 7.89 -4.69
N LYS A 81 -12.16 8.72 -4.37
CA LYS A 81 -12.10 9.67 -3.25
C LYS A 81 -11.95 8.93 -1.91
N GLY A 82 -12.64 7.80 -1.74
CA GLY A 82 -12.49 6.92 -0.58
C GLY A 82 -11.07 6.37 -0.47
N ALA A 83 -10.52 5.84 -1.58
CA ALA A 83 -9.15 5.31 -1.62
C ALA A 83 -8.11 6.38 -1.31
N ALA A 84 -8.21 7.57 -1.91
CA ALA A 84 -7.33 8.69 -1.61
C ALA A 84 -7.39 9.06 -0.12
N ARG A 85 -8.59 9.11 0.48
CA ARG A 85 -8.74 9.43 1.90
C ARG A 85 -8.09 8.38 2.82
N VAL A 86 -8.22 7.10 2.50
CA VAL A 86 -7.64 5.98 3.26
C VAL A 86 -6.11 5.94 3.14
N LEU A 87 -5.59 6.18 1.94
CA LEU A 87 -4.15 6.11 1.67
C LEU A 87 -3.41 7.37 2.10
N ASN A 88 -4.12 8.51 2.19
CA ASN A 88 -3.53 9.75 2.64
C ASN A 88 -3.07 9.63 4.09
N ASN A 89 -1.78 9.87 4.34
CA ASN A 89 -1.14 9.73 5.65
C ASN A 89 -1.25 8.33 6.27
N SER A 90 -1.41 7.30 5.44
CA SER A 90 -1.38 5.91 5.88
C SER A 90 0.08 5.42 6.01
N PRO A 91 0.50 4.87 7.17
CA PRO A 91 1.79 4.20 7.29
C PRO A 91 2.01 3.08 6.27
N LEU A 92 0.94 2.40 5.80
CA LEU A 92 1.06 1.40 4.73
C LEU A 92 1.48 2.03 3.41
N ALA A 93 0.91 3.18 3.05
CA ALA A 93 1.30 3.88 1.83
C ALA A 93 2.76 4.37 1.89
N VAL A 94 3.16 4.91 3.06
CA VAL A 94 4.54 5.34 3.32
C VAL A 94 5.51 4.17 3.24
N ALA A 95 5.21 3.06 3.92
CA ALA A 95 6.08 1.88 3.99
C ALA A 95 6.32 1.23 2.62
N LEU A 96 5.33 1.30 1.72
CA LEU A 96 5.47 0.76 0.36
C LEU A 96 6.15 1.72 -0.61
N GLY A 97 6.62 2.88 -0.14
CA GLY A 97 7.33 3.85 -0.97
C GLY A 97 6.43 4.71 -1.84
N ALA A 98 5.13 4.82 -1.52
CA ALA A 98 4.25 5.82 -2.14
C ALA A 98 4.48 7.24 -1.59
N ALA A 99 5.44 7.42 -0.67
CA ALA A 99 5.82 8.70 -0.08
C ALA A 99 7.34 8.95 -0.22
N SER A 100 7.78 9.16 -1.46
CA SER A 100 9.05 9.86 -1.74
C SER A 100 8.87 10.68 -3.02
N ILE A 101 8.47 11.95 -2.84
CA ILE A 101 8.80 13.05 -3.76
C ILE A 101 9.53 14.08 -2.91
#